data_AF-A0A959WMX7-F1
#
_entry.id   AF-A0A959WMX7-F1
#
_cell.length_a   1.000
_cell.length_b   1.000
_cell.length_c   1.000
_cell.angle_alpha   90.00
_cell.angle_beta   90.00
_cell.angle_gamma   90.00
#
_symmetry.space_group_name_H-M   'P 1'
#
loop_
_entity.id
_entity.type
_entity.pdbx_description
1 polymer ?
#
loop_
_entity_poly.entity_id
_entity_poly.type
_entity_poly.pdbx_seq_one_letter_code
_entity_poly.pdbx_strand_id
1 'polypeptide(L)'
;THFCVPLAGNEDDMARHAGLPKAPTGLWPSMRDTRITSVISMAGDAYMFDSAGLSSLEVPVMAMGGTADNGTPYEWGAELTFEAASSATRSLATFDGGDHMLFGAPCARLPWVSKTPYGTRGFCDDPVWRKDYAQRLIKRYSTAFLLATLRCDADAQRALTPPSPSSPGFTYTARPAPTEEPCRH
;
A
#
# COMPACT_ATOMS: atom_id res chain seq x y z
N THR A 1 -4.84 17.25 9.46
CA THR A 1 -5.57 17.37 8.18
C THR A 1 -4.58 17.66 7.08
N HIS A 2 -4.01 16.65 6.40
CA HIS A 2 -2.76 16.86 5.65
C HIS A 2 -2.76 16.51 4.15
N PHE A 3 -3.55 15.56 3.66
CA PHE A 3 -3.47 15.17 2.23
C PHE A 3 -4.55 15.76 1.30
N CYS A 4 -5.70 16.23 1.82
CA CYS A 4 -6.73 16.83 0.96
C CYS A 4 -6.38 18.24 0.48
N VAL A 5 -5.57 19.01 1.21
CA VAL A 5 -5.35 20.44 0.91
C VAL A 5 -4.73 20.68 -0.49
N PRO A 6 -3.74 19.89 -0.95
CA PRO A 6 -3.20 20.07 -2.30
C PRO A 6 -4.18 19.69 -3.42
N LEU A 7 -5.20 18.86 -3.14
CA LEU A 7 -6.14 18.36 -4.15
C LEU A 7 -7.47 19.12 -4.15
N ALA A 8 -7.93 19.54 -2.97
CA ALA A 8 -9.18 20.26 -2.80
C ALA A 8 -9.15 21.59 -3.56
N GLY A 9 -10.11 21.80 -4.44
CA GLY A 9 -10.18 22.98 -5.32
C GLY A 9 -9.31 22.89 -6.57
N ASN A 10 -8.58 21.79 -6.79
CA ASN A 10 -7.77 21.53 -7.98
C ASN A 10 -8.34 20.38 -8.83
N GLU A 11 -9.61 19.98 -8.62
CA GLU A 11 -10.23 18.83 -9.28
C GLU A 11 -10.33 19.03 -10.80
N ASP A 12 -10.66 20.24 -11.26
CA ASP A 12 -10.70 20.56 -12.68
C ASP A 12 -9.30 20.55 -13.32
N ASP A 13 -8.28 20.95 -12.57
CA ASP A 13 -6.89 20.88 -13.04
C ASP A 13 -6.45 19.42 -13.20
N MET A 14 -6.76 18.57 -12.22
CA MET A 14 -6.55 17.13 -12.31
C MET A 14 -7.29 16.53 -13.51
N ALA A 15 -8.53 16.96 -13.76
CA ALA A 15 -9.35 16.46 -14.85
C ALA A 15 -8.72 16.81 -16.21
N ARG A 16 -8.26 18.05 -16.38
CA ARG A 16 -7.53 18.47 -17.59
C ARG A 16 -6.26 17.65 -17.79
N HIS A 17 -5.50 17.38 -16.72
CA HIS A 17 -4.31 16.53 -16.79
C HIS A 17 -4.63 15.08 -17.18
N ALA A 18 -5.82 14.58 -16.81
CA ALA A 18 -6.33 13.29 -17.24
C ALA A 18 -6.99 13.31 -18.64
N GLY A 19 -6.93 14.43 -19.36
CA GLY A 19 -7.53 14.59 -20.69
C GLY A 19 -9.05 14.74 -20.68
N LEU A 20 -9.64 15.11 -19.53
CA LEU A 20 -11.06 15.34 -19.36
C LEU A 20 -11.38 16.84 -19.42
N PRO A 21 -12.55 17.23 -19.96
CA PRO A 21 -12.92 18.64 -20.07
C PRO A 21 -13.27 19.29 -18.72
N LYS A 22 -13.63 18.50 -17.71
CA LYS A 22 -13.97 18.91 -16.33
C LYS A 22 -13.95 17.70 -15.40
N ALA A 23 -13.92 17.95 -14.09
CA ALA A 23 -14.03 16.88 -13.10
C ALA A 23 -15.37 16.10 -13.24
N PRO A 24 -15.33 14.76 -13.30
CA PRO A 24 -16.55 13.93 -13.28
C PRO A 24 -17.33 14.09 -11.98
N THR A 25 -18.66 14.00 -12.03
CA THR A 25 -19.53 13.98 -10.85
C THR A 25 -19.67 12.59 -10.22
N GLY A 26 -18.97 11.59 -10.77
CA GLY A 26 -18.94 10.20 -10.30
C GLY A 26 -17.54 9.62 -10.51
N LEU A 27 -17.44 8.30 -10.70
CA LEU A 27 -16.15 7.66 -10.97
C LEU A 27 -15.50 8.27 -12.21
N TRP A 28 -14.19 8.48 -12.11
CA TRP A 28 -13.38 8.87 -13.25
C TRP A 28 -13.32 7.72 -14.25
N PRO A 29 -13.15 8.00 -15.56
CA PRO A 29 -12.88 6.96 -16.54
C PRO A 29 -11.70 6.11 -16.09
N SER A 30 -11.79 4.80 -16.31
CA SER A 30 -10.76 3.88 -15.87
C SER A 30 -9.40 4.25 -16.49
N MET A 31 -8.40 4.45 -15.64
CA MET A 31 -6.99 4.58 -16.03
C MET A 31 -6.26 3.23 -15.92
N ARG A 32 -6.99 2.13 -15.78
CA ARG A 32 -6.42 0.78 -15.63
C ARG A 32 -5.63 0.41 -16.88
N ASP A 33 -4.40 -0.04 -16.67
CA ASP A 33 -3.61 -0.75 -17.67
C ASP A 33 -3.84 -2.25 -17.50
N THR A 34 -4.37 -2.90 -18.54
CA THR A 34 -4.69 -4.35 -18.49
C THR A 34 -3.46 -5.24 -18.39
N ARG A 35 -2.25 -4.70 -18.60
CA ARG A 35 -0.98 -5.42 -18.42
C ARG A 35 -0.56 -5.52 -16.96
N ILE A 36 -1.16 -4.72 -16.07
CA ILE A 36 -0.92 -4.80 -14.62
C ILE A 36 -1.74 -5.98 -14.07
N THR A 37 -1.03 -6.97 -13.53
CA THR A 37 -1.63 -8.21 -13.02
C THR A 37 -1.44 -8.43 -11.53
N SER A 38 -0.76 -7.52 -10.83
CA SER A 38 -0.56 -7.57 -9.38
C SER A 38 -0.21 -6.17 -8.86
N VAL A 39 -0.69 -5.82 -7.67
CA VAL A 39 -0.55 -4.48 -7.09
C VAL A 39 -0.10 -4.56 -5.64
N ILE A 40 0.82 -3.68 -5.25
CA ILE A 40 1.13 -3.41 -3.84
C ILE A 40 0.87 -1.93 -3.55
N SER A 41 -0.02 -1.65 -2.59
CA SER A 41 -0.28 -0.32 -2.05
C SER A 41 0.46 -0.17 -0.72
N MET A 42 1.38 0.79 -0.61
CA MET A 42 2.16 1.04 0.61
C MET A 42 1.79 2.41 1.16
N ALA A 43 1.12 2.46 2.31
CA ALA A 43 0.57 3.68 2.89
C ALA A 43 -0.23 4.52 1.87
N GLY A 44 -1.03 3.86 1.03
CA GLY A 44 -1.74 4.51 -0.07
C GLY A 44 -3.01 5.24 0.36
N ASP A 45 -3.32 6.36 -0.30
CA ASP A 45 -4.49 7.22 -0.08
C ASP A 45 -5.81 6.63 -0.63
N ALA A 46 -6.19 5.45 -0.13
CA ALA A 46 -7.34 4.70 -0.64
C ALA A 46 -8.67 5.47 -0.54
N TYR A 47 -8.82 6.34 0.47
CA TYR A 47 -10.02 7.17 0.64
C TYR A 47 -10.35 8.04 -0.58
N MET A 48 -9.35 8.43 -1.39
CA MET A 48 -9.58 9.23 -2.59
C MET A 48 -10.35 8.49 -3.68
N PHE A 49 -10.36 7.15 -3.62
CA PHE A 49 -11.01 6.29 -4.61
C PHE A 49 -12.36 5.77 -4.16
N ASP A 50 -12.73 5.96 -2.89
CA ASP A 50 -13.89 5.36 -2.21
C ASP A 50 -14.02 3.83 -2.42
N SER A 51 -15.03 3.21 -1.81
CA SER A 51 -15.22 1.76 -1.96
C SER A 51 -15.63 1.35 -3.37
N ALA A 52 -16.37 2.19 -4.10
CA ALA A 52 -16.79 1.91 -5.47
C ALA A 52 -15.59 1.94 -6.43
N GLY A 53 -14.70 2.93 -6.32
CA GLY A 53 -13.48 2.96 -7.13
C GLY A 53 -12.52 1.81 -6.77
N LEU A 54 -12.31 1.55 -5.48
CA LEU A 54 -11.46 0.43 -5.03
C LEU A 54 -12.00 -0.94 -5.43
N SER A 55 -13.33 -1.11 -5.53
CA SER A 55 -13.92 -2.38 -5.97
C SER A 55 -13.56 -2.76 -7.42
N SER A 56 -13.04 -1.82 -8.21
CA SER A 56 -12.49 -2.11 -9.54
C SER A 56 -11.11 -2.80 -9.50
N LEU A 57 -10.47 -2.93 -8.34
CA LEU A 57 -9.22 -3.67 -8.15
C LEU A 57 -9.50 -5.18 -8.03
N GLU A 58 -9.44 -5.87 -9.17
CA GLU A 58 -9.75 -7.30 -9.29
C GLU A 58 -8.49 -8.20 -9.32
N VAL A 59 -7.34 -7.62 -9.64
CA VAL A 59 -6.05 -8.34 -9.66
C VAL A 59 -5.55 -8.58 -8.24
N PRO A 60 -4.65 -9.56 -7.99
CA PRO A 60 -4.03 -9.72 -6.68
C PRO A 60 -3.54 -8.39 -6.10
N VAL A 61 -3.92 -8.10 -4.86
CA VAL A 61 -3.58 -6.85 -4.19
C VAL A 61 -3.00 -7.10 -2.81
N MET A 62 -1.92 -6.42 -2.47
CA MET A 62 -1.43 -6.34 -1.10
C MET A 62 -1.42 -4.89 -0.65
N ALA A 63 -2.09 -4.60 0.45
CA ALA A 63 -1.99 -3.33 1.14
C ALA A 63 -0.99 -3.45 2.29
N MET A 64 -0.19 -2.40 2.51
CA MET A 64 0.70 -2.29 3.67
C MET A 64 0.45 -0.96 4.36
N GLY A 65 0.33 -0.96 5.68
CA GLY A 65 0.09 0.26 6.45
C GLY A 65 0.56 0.15 7.89
N GLY A 66 0.86 1.31 8.48
CA GLY A 66 1.13 1.43 9.90
C GLY A 66 -0.11 1.91 10.65
N THR A 67 -0.38 1.38 11.84
CA THR A 67 -1.61 1.73 12.59
C THR A 67 -1.56 3.13 13.22
N ALA A 68 -0.41 3.79 13.20
CA ALA A 68 -0.22 5.17 13.64
C ALA A 68 0.12 6.12 12.48
N ASP A 69 -0.22 5.76 11.24
CA ASP A 69 0.00 6.57 10.04
C ASP A 69 -0.74 7.92 10.14
N ASN A 70 0.02 9.00 10.28
CA ASN A 70 -0.51 10.36 10.40
C ASN A 70 -0.50 11.14 9.05
N GLY A 71 -0.01 10.51 7.98
CA GLY A 71 -0.13 11.02 6.61
C GLY A 71 -1.46 10.59 6.00
N THR A 72 -1.71 9.30 6.04
CA THR A 72 -2.89 8.61 5.50
C THR A 72 -3.37 7.60 6.55
N PRO A 73 -4.37 7.96 7.38
CA PRO A 73 -4.84 7.10 8.47
C PRO A 73 -5.09 5.66 8.01
N TYR A 74 -4.68 4.71 8.85
CA TYR A 74 -4.66 3.28 8.53
C TYR A 74 -6.00 2.76 8.00
N GLU A 75 -7.09 3.15 8.67
CA GLU A 75 -8.47 2.78 8.35
C GLU A 75 -8.94 3.36 7.01
N TRP A 76 -8.33 4.48 6.59
CA TRP A 76 -8.67 5.19 5.35
C TRP A 76 -7.76 4.81 4.18
N GLY A 77 -6.61 4.20 4.47
CA GLY A 77 -5.61 3.81 3.49
C GLY A 77 -5.52 2.30 3.32
N ALA A 78 -4.60 1.68 4.06
CA ALA A 78 -4.26 0.27 3.89
C ALA A 78 -5.44 -0.67 4.19
N GLU A 79 -6.17 -0.43 5.29
CA GLU A 79 -7.32 -1.27 5.65
C GLU A 79 -8.45 -1.12 4.63
N LEU A 80 -8.80 0.12 4.24
CA LEU A 80 -9.82 0.36 3.23
C LEU A 80 -9.47 -0.30 1.88
N THR A 81 -8.19 -0.25 1.47
CA THR A 81 -7.73 -0.96 0.26
C THR A 81 -8.00 -2.46 0.36
N PHE A 82 -7.66 -3.07 1.50
CA PHE A 82 -7.84 -4.50 1.73
C PHE A 82 -9.31 -4.92 1.81
N GLU A 83 -10.17 -4.11 2.41
CA GLU A 83 -11.59 -4.44 2.56
C GLU A 83 -12.41 -4.16 1.30
N ALA A 84 -12.12 -3.07 0.58
CA ALA A 84 -12.94 -2.63 -0.56
C ALA A 84 -12.53 -3.23 -1.92
N ALA A 85 -11.30 -3.75 -2.07
CA ALA A 85 -10.88 -4.36 -3.34
C ALA A 85 -11.67 -5.66 -3.63
N SER A 86 -12.18 -5.80 -4.87
CA SER A 86 -12.89 -7.03 -5.29
C SER A 86 -11.96 -8.19 -5.63
N SER A 87 -10.65 -8.02 -5.45
CA SER A 87 -9.67 -9.05 -5.70
C SER A 87 -9.97 -10.34 -4.94
N ALA A 88 -9.93 -11.45 -5.66
CA ALA A 88 -10.03 -12.78 -5.08
C ALA A 88 -8.80 -13.14 -4.24
N THR A 89 -7.66 -12.46 -4.45
CA THR A 89 -6.44 -12.63 -3.67
C THR A 89 -5.99 -11.29 -3.12
N ARG A 90 -6.33 -11.03 -1.86
CA ARG A 90 -5.95 -9.80 -1.19
C ARG A 90 -5.26 -10.05 0.13
N SER A 91 -4.29 -9.21 0.46
CA SER A 91 -3.57 -9.27 1.73
C SER A 91 -3.32 -7.90 2.34
N LEU A 92 -3.13 -7.90 3.65
CA LEU A 92 -2.86 -6.74 4.47
C LEU A 92 -1.65 -7.04 5.36
N ALA A 93 -0.60 -6.24 5.20
CA ALA A 93 0.59 -6.26 6.05
C ALA A 93 0.56 -5.05 6.99
N THR A 94 0.34 -5.31 8.27
CA THR A 94 0.13 -4.26 9.28
C THR A 94 1.35 -4.12 10.15
N PHE A 95 1.80 -2.87 10.32
CA PHE A 95 2.89 -2.48 11.20
C PHE A 95 2.30 -1.72 12.39
N ASP A 96 2.10 -2.40 13.51
CA ASP A 96 1.52 -1.81 14.71
C ASP A 96 2.38 -0.64 15.23
N GLY A 97 1.76 0.52 15.42
CA GLY A 97 2.40 1.76 15.81
C GLY A 97 3.30 2.41 14.75
N GLY A 98 3.39 1.86 13.54
CA GLY A 98 4.17 2.45 12.45
C GLY A 98 3.50 3.70 11.86
N ASP A 99 4.30 4.67 11.44
CA ASP A 99 3.87 5.92 10.81
C ASP A 99 4.07 5.87 9.27
N HIS A 100 3.55 6.87 8.56
CA HIS A 100 3.49 6.98 7.10
C HIS A 100 4.83 6.72 6.40
N MET A 101 5.88 7.34 6.93
CA MET A 101 7.18 7.37 6.27
C MET A 101 7.99 6.07 6.46
N LEU A 102 7.43 5.08 7.17
CA LEU A 102 8.04 3.76 7.37
C LEU A 102 8.30 3.04 6.03
N PHE A 103 7.42 3.25 5.06
CA PHE A 103 7.47 2.63 3.73
C PHE A 103 8.41 3.35 2.74
N GLY A 104 8.83 4.57 3.06
CA GLY A 104 9.76 5.34 2.23
C GLY A 104 11.15 4.70 2.15
N ALA A 105 11.94 5.14 1.16
CA ALA A 105 13.29 4.62 0.95
C ALA A 105 14.20 4.77 2.20
N PRO A 106 15.28 3.96 2.31
CA PRO A 106 16.26 4.12 3.37
C PRO A 106 16.84 5.54 3.40
N CYS A 107 17.02 6.09 4.60
CA CYS A 107 17.42 7.49 4.76
C CYS A 107 18.76 7.87 4.15
N ALA A 108 19.71 6.93 4.10
CA ALA A 108 20.97 7.13 3.39
C ALA A 108 20.78 7.45 1.89
N ARG A 109 19.61 7.12 1.32
CA ARG A 109 19.24 7.42 -0.08
C ARG A 109 18.36 8.67 -0.22
N LEU A 110 18.06 9.34 0.88
CA LEU A 110 17.20 10.52 0.93
C LEU A 110 17.94 11.74 1.52
N PRO A 111 19.17 12.10 1.08
CA PRO A 111 19.92 13.20 1.68
C PRO A 111 19.19 14.55 1.61
N TRP A 112 18.25 14.68 0.65
CA TRP A 112 17.45 15.88 0.44
C TRP A 112 16.32 16.06 1.45
N VAL A 113 15.92 15.05 2.24
CA VAL A 113 14.80 15.19 3.20
C VAL A 113 15.09 16.20 4.31
N SER A 114 16.38 16.43 4.59
CA SER A 114 16.85 17.47 5.50
C SER A 114 16.42 18.88 5.10
N LYS A 115 16.10 19.09 3.82
CA LYS A 115 15.66 20.37 3.24
C LYS A 115 14.13 20.50 3.15
N THR A 116 13.39 19.48 3.57
CA THR A 116 11.92 19.50 3.56
C THR A 116 11.38 20.05 4.89
N PRO A 117 10.14 20.56 4.93
CA PRO A 117 9.53 21.03 6.18
C PRO A 117 9.43 19.98 7.29
N TYR A 118 9.39 18.69 6.93
CA TYR A 118 9.35 17.57 7.88
C TYR A 118 10.75 17.20 8.42
N GLY A 119 11.81 17.65 7.74
CA GLY A 119 13.20 17.38 8.06
C GLY A 119 13.58 15.90 7.98
N THR A 120 14.82 15.60 8.38
CA THR A 120 15.30 14.22 8.41
C THR A 120 14.47 13.35 9.36
N ARG A 121 14.22 13.83 10.58
CA ARG A 121 13.49 13.08 11.61
C ARG A 121 12.10 12.65 11.15
N GLY A 122 11.29 13.55 10.58
CA GLY A 122 9.94 13.19 10.13
C GLY A 122 9.89 12.17 9.00
N PHE A 123 10.94 12.09 8.17
CA PHE A 123 11.04 11.09 7.10
C PHE A 123 11.73 9.80 7.53
N CYS A 124 12.57 9.84 8.57
CA CYS A 124 13.54 8.80 8.86
C CYS A 124 13.31 8.04 10.14
N ASP A 125 12.79 8.72 11.14
CA ASP A 125 12.49 8.14 12.42
C ASP A 125 11.03 7.66 12.38
N ASP A 126 10.79 6.52 13.00
CA ASP A 126 9.45 6.01 13.26
C ASP A 126 9.33 5.83 14.79
N PRO A 127 8.17 6.15 15.40
CA PRO A 127 8.02 6.14 16.85
C PRO A 127 8.17 4.75 17.47
N VAL A 128 7.88 3.68 16.72
CA VAL A 128 7.88 2.30 17.23
C VAL A 128 8.90 1.45 16.49
N TRP A 129 9.05 1.65 15.20
CA TRP A 129 9.84 0.79 14.34
C TRP A 129 11.26 1.28 14.15
N ARG A 130 12.19 0.35 14.28
CA ARG A 130 13.47 0.52 13.60
C ARG A 130 13.26 0.44 12.09
N LYS A 131 13.44 1.57 11.39
CA LYS A 131 13.20 1.66 9.94
C LYS A 131 13.94 0.59 9.13
N ASP A 132 15.16 0.23 9.51
CA ASP A 132 15.91 -0.82 8.81
C ASP A 132 15.27 -2.20 8.95
N TYR A 133 14.64 -2.49 10.10
CA TYR A 133 13.92 -3.74 10.33
C TYR A 133 12.59 -3.76 9.58
N ALA A 134 11.80 -2.69 9.67
CA ALA A 134 10.56 -2.58 8.90
C ALA A 134 10.82 -2.71 7.39
N GLN A 135 11.86 -2.07 6.88
CA GLN A 135 12.27 -2.19 5.47
C GLN A 135 12.66 -3.62 5.08
N ARG A 136 13.20 -4.44 5.99
CA ARG A 136 13.42 -5.87 5.71
C ARG A 136 12.11 -6.62 5.57
N LEU A 137 11.13 -6.35 6.43
CA LEU A 137 9.80 -6.95 6.35
C LEU A 137 9.08 -6.50 5.07
N ILE A 138 9.02 -5.19 4.79
CA ILE A 138 8.42 -4.62 3.57
C ILE A 138 9.00 -5.29 2.33
N LYS A 139 10.33 -5.40 2.22
CA LYS A 139 10.99 -6.05 1.09
C LYS A 139 10.68 -7.54 1.01
N ARG A 140 10.75 -8.26 2.13
CA ARG A 140 10.46 -9.70 2.18
C ARG A 140 9.05 -9.97 1.66
N TYR A 141 8.05 -9.29 2.21
CA TYR A 141 6.65 -9.51 1.87
C TYR A 141 6.30 -8.99 0.48
N SER A 142 6.89 -7.87 0.04
CA SER A 142 6.75 -7.39 -1.35
C SER A 142 7.29 -8.40 -2.36
N THR A 143 8.52 -8.89 -2.14
CA THR A 143 9.13 -9.88 -3.03
C THR A 143 8.35 -11.18 -3.03
N ALA A 144 7.97 -11.70 -1.87
CA ALA A 144 7.21 -12.93 -1.75
C ALA A 144 5.83 -12.82 -2.44
N PHE A 145 5.11 -11.72 -2.23
CA PHE A 145 3.83 -11.47 -2.87
C PHE A 145 3.95 -11.38 -4.40
N LEU A 146 4.94 -10.63 -4.91
CA LEU A 146 5.14 -10.49 -6.36
C LEU A 146 5.57 -11.81 -7.01
N LEU A 147 6.45 -12.59 -6.38
CA LEU A 147 6.84 -13.91 -6.90
C LEU A 147 5.65 -14.88 -6.87
N ALA A 148 4.88 -14.90 -5.79
CA ALA A 148 3.69 -15.74 -5.70
C ALA A 148 2.65 -15.38 -6.78
N THR A 149 2.38 -14.10 -7.01
CA THR A 149 1.31 -13.64 -7.91
C THR A 149 1.73 -13.51 -9.38
N LEU A 150 3.00 -13.21 -9.66
CA LEU A 150 3.50 -13.02 -11.03
C LEU A 150 4.25 -14.24 -11.59
N ARG A 151 4.67 -15.17 -10.73
CA ARG A 151 5.48 -16.34 -11.11
C ARG A 151 4.92 -17.65 -10.55
N CYS A 152 3.83 -17.60 -9.79
CA CYS A 152 3.24 -18.79 -9.17
C CYS A 152 4.26 -19.56 -8.31
N ASP A 153 5.18 -18.83 -7.67
CA ASP A 153 6.27 -19.40 -6.90
C ASP A 153 5.75 -19.95 -5.56
N ALA A 154 5.78 -21.28 -5.42
CA ALA A 154 5.29 -21.97 -4.23
C ALA A 154 6.12 -21.66 -2.97
N ASP A 155 7.42 -21.41 -3.11
CA ASP A 155 8.30 -21.06 -1.99
C ASP A 155 8.00 -19.65 -1.51
N ALA A 156 7.76 -18.72 -2.45
CA ALA A 156 7.33 -17.37 -2.15
C ALA A 156 5.96 -17.34 -1.46
N GLN A 157 5.02 -18.20 -1.91
CA GLN A 157 3.72 -18.36 -1.29
C GLN A 157 3.83 -18.85 0.16
N ARG A 158 4.72 -19.82 0.44
CA ARG A 158 5.02 -20.22 1.82
C ARG A 158 5.70 -19.11 2.62
N ALA A 159 6.53 -18.29 1.99
CA ALA A 159 7.21 -17.17 2.64
C ALA A 159 6.28 -16.03 3.08
N LEU A 160 5.05 -15.96 2.54
CA LEU A 160 3.99 -15.05 2.99
C LEU A 160 3.41 -15.45 4.35
N THR A 161 3.55 -16.71 4.77
CA THR A 161 3.15 -17.12 6.12
C THR A 161 4.11 -16.48 7.15
N PRO A 162 3.59 -15.76 8.17
CA PRO A 162 4.42 -15.24 9.24
C PRO A 162 5.21 -16.36 9.94
N PRO A 163 6.52 -16.15 10.20
CA PRO A 163 7.31 -17.11 10.96
C PRO A 163 6.79 -17.22 12.40
N SER A 164 7.04 -18.35 13.05
CA SER A 164 6.81 -18.54 14.48
C SER A 164 8.15 -18.50 15.23
N PRO A 165 8.32 -17.67 16.29
CA PRO A 165 7.33 -16.70 16.79
C PRO A 165 7.12 -15.53 15.81
N SER A 166 5.93 -14.93 15.86
CA SER A 166 5.60 -13.77 15.02
C SER A 166 6.56 -12.62 15.28
N SER A 167 6.82 -11.83 14.24
CA SER A 167 7.56 -10.57 14.40
C SER A 167 6.74 -9.63 15.28
N PRO A 168 7.25 -9.16 16.44
CA PRO A 168 6.49 -8.30 17.33
C PRO A 168 5.96 -7.07 16.58
N GLY A 169 4.67 -6.77 16.76
CA GLY A 169 3.99 -5.66 16.10
C GLY A 169 3.69 -5.83 14.61
N PHE A 170 4.15 -6.90 13.95
CA PHE A 170 3.85 -7.14 12.54
C PHE A 170 2.80 -8.26 12.38
N THR A 171 1.75 -7.98 11.60
CA THR A 171 0.78 -8.99 11.20
C THR A 171 0.64 -9.05 9.68
N TYR A 172 0.33 -10.24 9.18
CA TYR A 172 0.00 -10.46 7.77
C TYR A 172 -1.31 -11.23 7.69
N THR A 173 -2.31 -10.62 7.08
CA THR A 173 -3.64 -11.21 6.85
C THR A 173 -3.83 -11.40 5.35
N ALA A 174 -4.37 -12.55 4.94
CA ALA A 174 -4.66 -12.82 3.53
C ALA A 174 -6.03 -13.47 3.35
N ARG A 175 -6.69 -13.14 2.23
CA ARG A 175 -7.97 -13.71 1.78
C ARG A 175 -7.84 -14.12 0.30
N PRO A 176 -7.91 -15.42 -0.04
CA PRO A 176 -7.85 -16.55 0.89
C PRO A 176 -6.51 -16.61 1.61
N ALA A 177 -6.43 -17.43 2.67
CA ALA A 177 -5.15 -17.72 3.32
C ALA A 177 -4.15 -18.32 2.32
N PRO A 178 -2.83 -18.12 2.47
CA PRO A 178 -1.85 -18.63 1.52
C PRO A 178 -1.88 -20.16 1.48
N THR A 179 -2.18 -20.73 0.31
CA THR A 179 -2.18 -22.19 0.06
C THR A 179 -0.89 -22.64 -0.62
N GLU A 180 -0.51 -23.91 -0.52
CA GLU A 180 0.65 -24.46 -1.25
C GLU A 180 0.40 -24.64 -2.76
N GLU A 181 -0.85 -24.52 -3.21
CA GLU A 181 -1.23 -24.69 -4.62
C GLU A 181 -0.95 -23.39 -5.44
N PRO A 182 -0.14 -23.46 -6.52
CA PRO A 182 0.15 -22.31 -7.37
C PRO A 182 -1.09 -21.81 -8.12
N CYS A 183 -1.06 -20.55 -8.58
CA CYS A 183 -2.19 -19.90 -9.26
C CYS A 183 -2.74 -20.74 -10.42
N ARG A 184 -4.07 -20.87 -10.49
CA ARG A 184 -4.76 -21.34 -11.70
C ARG A 184 -5.03 -20.12 -12.59
N HIS A 185 -4.49 -20.12 -13.81
CA HIS A 185 -4.82 -19.13 -14.84
C HIS A 185 -6.13 -19.47 -15.54
#